data_AF-A0A803MVR4-F1
#
_entry.id   AF-A0A803MVR4-F1
#
_cell.length_a   1.000
_cell.length_b   1.000
_cell.length_c   1.000
_cell.angle_alpha   90.00
_cell.angle_beta   90.00
_cell.angle_gamma   90.00
#
_symmetry.space_group_name_H-M   'P 1'
#
loop_
_entity.id
_entity.type
_entity.pdbx_description
1 polymer ?
#
loop_
_entity_poly.entity_id
_entity_poly.type
_entity_poly.pdbx_seq_one_letter_code
_entity_poly.pdbx_strand_id
1 'polypeptide(L)'
;IHHTSLECVIYGKPEPIAFKNAEATLRQIHCDMNHESLDGHLNRNQSKNYFSALYMVGDNPSVDIKGAREAGDPWISVLTRTGMFQGKGNHQEFLTVLVVDTVEDAVDFILEKEFSSGRSGCSSV
;
A
#
# COMPACT_ATOMS: atom_id res chain seq x y z
N ILE A 1 -21.44 -35.54 5.88
CA ILE A 1 -20.83 -34.34 6.49
C ILE A 1 -19.43 -34.75 6.94
N HIS A 2 -18.38 -34.12 6.42
CA HIS A 2 -17.02 -34.39 6.90
C HIS A 2 -16.82 -33.65 8.24
N HIS A 3 -16.39 -34.37 9.28
CA HIS A 3 -16.26 -33.84 10.64
C HIS A 3 -14.90 -33.18 10.92
N THR A 4 -13.99 -33.21 9.95
CA THR A 4 -12.66 -32.59 10.03
C THR A 4 -12.61 -31.39 9.11
N SER A 5 -12.19 -30.23 9.64
CA SER A 5 -11.94 -29.05 8.82
C SER A 5 -10.81 -29.33 7.82
N LEU A 6 -10.93 -28.82 6.59
CA LEU A 6 -9.84 -28.88 5.63
C LEU A 6 -8.70 -27.98 6.13
N GLU A 7 -7.50 -28.53 6.26
CA GLU A 7 -6.29 -27.74 6.47
C GLU A 7 -5.89 -27.09 5.14
N CYS A 8 -5.81 -25.76 5.12
CA CYS A 8 -5.46 -24.99 3.94
C CYS A 8 -4.44 -23.91 4.33
N VAL A 9 -3.49 -23.66 3.43
CA VAL A 9 -2.62 -22.47 3.48
C VAL A 9 -3.09 -21.52 2.40
N ILE A 10 -3.50 -20.32 2.82
CA ILE A 10 -4.04 -19.29 1.92
C ILE A 10 -2.92 -18.30 1.61
N TYR A 11 -2.81 -17.94 0.34
CA TYR A 11 -1.90 -16.92 -0.15
C TYR A 11 -2.67 -15.83 -0.87
N GLY A 12 -2.02 -14.67 -1.04
CA GLY A 12 -2.63 -13.48 -1.64
C GLY A 12 -3.25 -12.57 -0.57
N LYS A 13 -3.78 -11.44 -1.01
CA LYS A 13 -4.42 -10.47 -0.10
C LYS A 13 -5.66 -11.12 0.54
N PRO A 14 -6.00 -10.79 1.81
CA PRO A 14 -5.34 -9.80 2.68
C PRO A 14 -4.12 -10.35 3.44
N GLU A 15 -3.66 -11.57 3.18
CA GLU A 15 -2.62 -12.21 4.00
C GLU A 15 -1.33 -11.39 4.06
N PRO A 16 -0.71 -11.20 5.25
CA PRO A 16 0.45 -10.32 5.43
C PRO A 16 1.65 -10.67 4.54
N ILE A 17 1.81 -11.95 4.20
CA ILE A 17 2.89 -12.41 3.33
C ILE A 17 2.82 -11.79 1.93
N ALA A 18 1.61 -11.51 1.41
CA ALA A 18 1.44 -10.88 0.11
C ALA A 18 2.00 -9.44 0.11
N PHE A 19 1.73 -8.66 1.15
CA PHE A 19 2.21 -7.28 1.28
C PHE A 19 3.72 -7.23 1.53
N LYS A 20 4.27 -8.13 2.36
CA LYS A 20 5.73 -8.24 2.56
C LYS A 20 6.45 -8.56 1.25
N ASN A 21 5.93 -9.50 0.47
CA ASN A 21 6.51 -9.87 -0.82
C ASN A 21 6.40 -8.72 -1.84
N ALA A 22 5.26 -8.02 -1.88
CA ALA A 22 5.07 -6.87 -2.75
C ALA A 22 6.08 -5.75 -2.40
N GLU A 23 6.25 -5.44 -1.13
CA GLU A 23 7.23 -4.43 -0.68
C GLU A 23 8.66 -4.82 -1.05
N ALA A 24 9.08 -6.06 -0.80
CA ALA A 24 10.41 -6.54 -1.19
C ALA A 24 10.62 -6.46 -2.72
N THR A 25 9.59 -6.78 -3.51
CA THR A 25 9.64 -6.68 -4.97
C THR A 25 9.77 -5.23 -5.43
N LEU A 26 9.02 -4.31 -4.84
CA LEU A 26 9.11 -2.87 -5.15
C LEU A 26 10.49 -2.31 -4.79
N ARG A 27 11.08 -2.73 -3.65
CA ARG A 27 12.46 -2.37 -3.27
C ARG A 27 13.46 -2.82 -4.34
N GLN A 28 13.35 -4.06 -4.82
CA GLN A 28 14.22 -4.58 -5.87
C GLN A 28 14.08 -3.77 -7.17
N ILE A 29 12.85 -3.52 -7.62
CA ILE A 29 12.58 -2.73 -8.83
C ILE A 29 13.19 -1.34 -8.71
N HIS A 30 13.07 -0.68 -7.55
CA HIS A 30 13.67 0.63 -7.33
C HIS A 30 15.20 0.60 -7.41
N CYS A 31 15.86 -0.40 -6.82
CA CYS A 31 17.31 -0.54 -6.93
C CYS A 31 17.74 -0.76 -8.38
N ASP A 32 17.04 -1.62 -9.12
CA ASP A 32 17.35 -1.95 -10.51
C ASP A 32 17.23 -0.71 -11.42
N MET A 33 16.18 0.11 -11.23
CA MET A 33 15.99 1.35 -11.99
C MET A 33 17.06 2.41 -11.71
N ASN A 34 17.61 2.44 -10.49
CA ASN A 34 18.62 3.41 -10.10
C ASN A 34 20.06 2.89 -10.21
N HIS A 35 20.26 1.66 -10.72
CA HIS A 35 21.57 0.99 -10.78
C HIS A 35 22.29 0.91 -9.42
N GLU A 36 21.53 0.86 -8.32
CA GLU A 36 22.04 0.75 -6.95
C GLU A 36 22.14 -0.71 -6.54
N SER A 37 23.20 -1.08 -5.79
CA SER A 37 23.31 -2.45 -5.27
C SER A 37 22.43 -2.64 -4.03
N LEU A 38 21.73 -3.76 -3.96
CA LEU A 38 20.87 -4.10 -2.80
C LEU A 38 21.69 -4.12 -1.48
N ASP A 39 22.96 -4.53 -1.55
CA ASP A 39 23.92 -4.57 -0.44
C ASP A 39 24.30 -3.19 0.11
N GLY A 40 24.26 -2.14 -0.72
CA GLY A 40 24.54 -0.76 -0.31
C GLY A 40 23.51 -0.21 0.69
N HIS A 41 22.28 -0.72 0.64
CA HIS A 41 21.17 -0.29 1.51
C HIS A 41 21.00 -1.11 2.79
N LEU A 42 21.45 -2.37 2.82
CA LEU A 42 21.40 -3.19 4.05
C LEU A 42 22.34 -2.67 5.16
N ASN A 43 23.42 -1.98 4.78
CA ASN A 43 24.43 -1.44 5.71
C ASN A 43 24.10 -0.04 6.26
N ARG A 44 23.16 0.67 5.65
CA ARG A 44 22.60 1.90 6.23
C ARG A 44 21.45 1.44 7.11
N ASN A 45 21.37 1.91 8.36
CA ASN A 45 20.27 1.62 9.30
C ASN A 45 18.89 2.19 8.83
N GLN A 46 18.55 2.07 7.54
CA GLN A 46 17.35 2.53 6.83
C GLN A 46 16.35 1.38 6.55
N SER A 47 16.59 0.19 7.09
CA SER A 47 15.77 -1.01 6.81
C SER A 47 14.29 -0.88 7.20
N LYS A 48 13.96 0.03 8.13
CA LYS A 48 12.57 0.26 8.57
C LYS A 48 11.73 1.11 7.60
N ASN A 49 12.30 2.07 6.88
CA ASN A 49 11.51 3.07 6.13
C ASN A 49 12.11 3.32 4.72
N TYR A 50 12.24 2.26 3.91
CA TYR A 50 12.79 2.42 2.55
C TYR A 50 11.90 3.32 1.68
N PHE A 51 10.59 3.09 1.74
CA PHE A 51 9.59 3.97 1.18
C PHE A 51 9.03 4.86 2.28
N SER A 52 8.84 6.14 1.99
CA SER A 52 8.11 7.06 2.89
C SER A 52 6.61 6.77 2.91
N ALA A 53 6.07 6.21 1.82
CA ALA A 53 4.69 5.77 1.69
C ALA A 53 4.58 4.71 0.58
N LEU A 54 3.70 3.73 0.79
CA LEU A 54 3.27 2.77 -0.22
C LEU A 54 1.74 2.79 -0.35
N TYR A 55 1.23 3.26 -1.48
CA TYR A 55 -0.21 3.39 -1.69
C TYR A 55 -0.82 2.11 -2.26
N MET A 56 -1.63 1.41 -1.46
CA MET A 56 -2.47 0.31 -1.90
C MET A 56 -3.79 0.86 -2.45
N VAL A 57 -3.89 0.96 -3.77
CA VAL A 57 -5.11 1.36 -4.48
C VAL A 57 -5.90 0.12 -4.87
N GLY A 58 -7.16 0.01 -4.41
CA GLY A 58 -8.00 -1.15 -4.72
C GLY A 58 -9.47 -0.91 -4.46
N ASP A 59 -10.32 -1.80 -4.95
CA ASP A 59 -11.79 -1.71 -4.92
C ASP A 59 -12.42 -2.61 -3.85
N ASN A 60 -11.63 -3.41 -3.13
CA ASN A 60 -12.13 -4.41 -2.20
C ASN A 60 -11.78 -4.09 -0.73
N PRO A 61 -12.76 -3.68 0.10
CA PRO A 61 -12.52 -3.34 1.51
C PRO A 61 -11.95 -4.48 2.36
N SER A 62 -12.45 -5.70 2.19
CA SER A 62 -12.05 -6.86 3.00
C SER A 62 -10.72 -7.49 2.56
N VAL A 63 -10.19 -7.06 1.41
CA VAL A 63 -8.96 -7.61 0.81
C VAL A 63 -7.88 -6.54 0.72
N ASP A 64 -8.12 -5.46 -0.02
CA ASP A 64 -7.13 -4.42 -0.30
C ASP A 64 -6.93 -3.50 0.91
N ILE A 65 -8.04 -2.96 1.42
CA ILE A 65 -8.02 -1.97 2.50
C ILE A 65 -7.65 -2.64 3.82
N LYS A 66 -8.26 -3.79 4.11
CA LYS A 66 -7.89 -4.62 5.26
C LYS A 66 -6.40 -5.01 5.20
N GLY A 67 -5.94 -5.57 4.08
CA GLY A 67 -4.57 -6.05 3.96
C GLY A 67 -3.53 -4.94 4.12
N ALA A 68 -3.74 -3.77 3.49
CA ALA A 68 -2.83 -2.64 3.65
C ALA A 68 -2.82 -2.09 5.09
N ARG A 69 -3.98 -2.02 5.73
CA ARG A 69 -4.08 -1.61 7.14
C ARG A 69 -3.35 -2.57 8.07
N GLU A 70 -3.51 -3.88 7.87
CA GLU A 70 -2.86 -4.92 8.68
C GLU A 70 -1.36 -5.00 8.42
N ALA A 71 -0.92 -4.70 7.20
CA ALA A 71 0.50 -4.57 6.86
C ALA A 71 1.17 -3.41 7.62
N GLY A 72 0.41 -2.32 7.88
CA GLY A 72 0.90 -1.16 8.63
C GLY A 72 1.92 -0.33 7.84
N ASP A 73 2.65 0.53 8.53
CA ASP A 73 3.66 1.42 7.93
C ASP A 73 4.67 0.62 7.04
N PRO A 74 4.95 1.05 5.79
CA PRO A 74 4.56 2.32 5.16
C PRO A 74 3.28 2.25 4.30
N TRP A 75 2.45 1.21 4.43
CA TRP A 75 1.26 1.01 3.60
C TRP A 75 0.12 1.98 3.95
N ILE A 76 -0.41 2.64 2.93
CA ILE A 76 -1.55 3.55 2.97
C ILE A 76 -2.59 3.03 1.99
N SER A 77 -3.82 2.79 2.45
CA SER A 77 -4.90 2.34 1.57
C SER A 77 -5.60 3.52 0.89
N VAL A 78 -6.08 3.28 -0.34
CA VAL A 78 -7.02 4.13 -1.10
C VAL A 78 -8.08 3.22 -1.72
N LEU A 79 -9.35 3.52 -1.51
CA LEU A 79 -10.48 2.73 -1.99
C LEU A 79 -11.11 3.36 -3.23
N THR A 80 -11.19 2.61 -4.32
CA THR A 80 -11.86 3.05 -5.56
C THR A 80 -13.30 2.52 -5.63
N ARG A 81 -14.15 3.17 -6.44
CA ARG A 81 -15.55 2.76 -6.67
C ARG A 81 -15.80 2.07 -8.01
N THR A 82 -14.73 1.72 -8.73
CA THR A 82 -14.81 1.08 -10.05
C THR A 82 -15.12 -0.41 -10.01
N GLY A 83 -15.26 -1.03 -8.83
CA GLY A 83 -15.33 -2.48 -8.68
C GLY A 83 -16.27 -2.97 -7.58
N MET A 84 -15.83 -3.89 -6.74
CA MET A 84 -16.67 -4.56 -5.74
C MET A 84 -17.29 -3.58 -4.75
N PHE A 85 -16.56 -2.54 -4.36
CA PHE A 85 -17.11 -1.48 -3.53
C PHE A 85 -17.95 -0.49 -4.33
N GLN A 86 -19.22 -0.36 -3.96
CA GLN A 86 -20.21 0.54 -4.57
C GLN A 86 -20.81 1.54 -3.57
N GLY A 87 -20.19 1.68 -2.38
CA GLY A 87 -20.63 2.65 -1.36
C GLY A 87 -20.45 4.09 -1.83
N LYS A 88 -21.04 5.06 -1.10
CA LYS A 88 -20.82 6.51 -1.34
C LYS A 88 -19.80 7.14 -0.38
N GLY A 89 -19.62 6.53 0.79
CA GLY A 89 -18.68 6.98 1.82
C GLY A 89 -17.51 6.03 1.97
N ASN A 90 -16.91 6.03 3.16
CA ASN A 90 -15.94 5.03 3.57
C ASN A 90 -16.64 3.71 3.95
N HIS A 91 -15.94 2.59 3.84
CA HIS A 91 -16.49 1.31 4.30
C HIS A 91 -16.63 1.34 5.83
N GLN A 92 -17.76 0.86 6.37
CA GLN A 92 -18.07 1.00 7.80
C GLN A 92 -17.03 0.33 8.71
N GLU A 93 -16.50 -0.82 8.30
CA GLU A 93 -15.52 -1.59 9.07
C GLU A 93 -14.07 -1.32 8.65
N PHE A 94 -13.86 -0.97 7.39
CA PHE A 94 -12.53 -0.89 6.77
C PHE A 94 -12.30 0.53 6.25
N LEU A 95 -12.14 1.47 7.19
CA LEU A 95 -11.87 2.86 6.87
C LEU A 95 -10.53 3.01 6.13
N THR A 96 -10.56 3.71 5.00
CA THR A 96 -9.35 4.10 4.27
C THR A 96 -9.07 5.60 4.42
N VAL A 97 -7.84 6.01 4.09
CA VAL A 97 -7.46 7.43 4.10
C VAL A 97 -8.23 8.22 3.05
N LEU A 98 -8.54 7.58 1.92
CA LEU A 98 -9.21 8.23 0.81
C LEU A 98 -10.12 7.25 0.07
N VAL A 99 -11.32 7.71 -0.27
CA VAL A 99 -12.22 7.00 -1.17
C VAL A 99 -12.47 7.86 -2.39
N VAL A 100 -12.19 7.31 -3.57
CA VAL A 100 -12.25 8.01 -4.86
C VAL A 100 -13.06 7.21 -5.87
N ASP A 101 -13.50 7.87 -6.92
CA ASP A 101 -14.34 7.24 -7.91
C ASP A 101 -13.52 6.32 -8.82
N THR A 102 -12.32 6.75 -9.23
CA THR A 102 -11.46 6.02 -10.17
C THR A 102 -10.02 5.84 -9.69
N VAL A 103 -9.24 5.05 -10.43
CA VAL A 103 -7.78 4.93 -10.23
C VAL A 103 -7.06 6.23 -10.62
N GLU A 104 -7.56 6.94 -11.63
CA GLU A 104 -7.01 8.24 -12.05
C GLU A 104 -7.08 9.25 -10.90
N ASP A 105 -8.25 9.38 -10.27
CA ASP A 105 -8.45 10.24 -9.09
C ASP A 105 -7.52 9.86 -7.94
N ALA A 106 -7.25 8.56 -7.75
CA ALA A 106 -6.32 8.09 -6.73
C ALA A 106 -4.90 8.58 -7.02
N VAL A 107 -4.43 8.41 -8.26
CA VAL A 107 -3.08 8.81 -8.67
C VAL A 107 -2.92 10.32 -8.59
N ASP A 108 -3.88 11.09 -9.11
CA ASP A 108 -3.84 12.56 -9.07
C ASP A 108 -3.74 13.08 -7.64
N PHE A 109 -4.58 12.56 -6.73
CA PHE A 109 -4.51 12.91 -5.32
C PHE A 109 -3.15 12.56 -4.69
N ILE A 110 -2.65 11.35 -4.95
CA ILE A 110 -1.38 10.88 -4.36
C ILE A 110 -0.24 11.80 -4.81
N LEU A 111 -0.16 12.11 -6.10
CA LEU A 111 0.84 13.01 -6.63
C LEU A 111 0.71 14.39 -5.99
N GLU A 112 -0.47 15.00 -5.98
CA GLU A 112 -0.69 16.32 -5.38
C GLU A 112 -0.25 16.36 -3.90
N LYS A 113 -0.63 15.33 -3.12
CA LYS A 113 -0.28 15.21 -1.71
C LYS A 113 1.22 15.11 -1.48
N GLU A 114 1.90 14.21 -2.19
CA GLU A 114 3.33 13.97 -1.99
C GLU A 114 4.18 15.14 -2.54
N PHE A 115 3.79 15.74 -3.67
CA PHE A 115 4.45 16.94 -4.21
C PHE A 115 4.30 18.15 -3.29
N SER A 116 3.14 18.34 -2.67
CA SER A 116 2.91 19.45 -1.74
C SER A 116 3.66 19.25 -0.42
N SER A 117 3.71 18.01 0.07
CA SER A 117 4.43 17.65 1.30
C SER A 117 5.95 17.87 1.16
N GLY A 118 6.51 17.68 -0.04
CA GLY A 118 7.93 17.92 -0.33
C GLY A 118 8.37 19.40 -0.40
N ARG A 119 7.44 20.37 -0.49
CA ARG A 119 7.75 21.82 -0.57
C ARG A 119 7.90 22.52 0.78
N SER A 120 7.53 21.87 1.87
CA SER A 120 7.56 22.46 3.22
C SER A 120 8.97 22.66 3.82
N GLY A 121 10.02 22.22 3.11
CA GLY A 121 11.42 22.32 3.55
C GLY A 121 12.20 23.54 3.05
N CYS A 122 11.60 24.41 2.23
CA CYS A 122 12.25 25.63 1.73
C CYS A 122 11.42 26.86 2.13
N SER A 123 11.52 27.26 3.40
CA SER A 123 11.21 28.63 3.81
C SER A 123 12.51 29.34 4.14
N SER A 124 12.66 30.49 3.48
CA SER A 124 13.80 31.35 3.33
C SER A 124 14.54 31.72 4.62
N VAL A 125 15.87 31.78 4.53
CA VAL A 125 16.72 32.71 5.29
C VAL A 125 16.71 34.09 4.64
#